data_AF-A0A2M7RWI7-F1
#
_entry.id   AF-A0A2M7RWI7-F1
#
_cell.length_a   1.000
_cell.length_b   1.000
_cell.length_c   1.000
_cell.angle_alpha   90.00
_cell.angle_beta   90.00
_cell.angle_gamma   90.00
#
_symmetry.space_group_name_H-M   'P 1'
#
loop_
_entity.id
_entity.type
_entity.pdbx_description
1 polymer ?
#
loop_
_entity_poly.entity_id
_entity_poly.type
_entity_poly.pdbx_seq_one_letter_code
_entity_poly.pdbx_strand_id
1 'polypeptide(L)'
;MDNYKKNSLTLKGAVALGTGVMIGAGIFALLGQVAELSGTWFPYIFIIGAIISGFSAYSYIKVSNAYPSAGGIAMILMKAYGKTTLTAAASVLMALSMIINESLVARTFGSYSMQLFDV
;
A
#
# COMPACT_ATOMS: atom_id res chain seq x y z
N MET A 1 -9.86 -26.15 2.64
CA MET A 1 -9.31 -24.82 2.28
C MET A 1 -8.72 -24.98 0.88
N ASP A 2 -9.54 -25.09 -0.16
CA ASP A 2 -9.12 -25.75 -1.42
C ASP A 2 -9.35 -24.93 -2.69
N ASN A 3 -9.32 -23.59 -2.61
CA ASN A 3 -9.50 -22.72 -3.78
C ASN A 3 -8.28 -21.84 -4.11
N TYR A 4 -7.07 -22.22 -3.69
CA TYR A 4 -5.87 -21.49 -4.12
C TYR A 4 -5.44 -21.92 -5.52
N LYS A 5 -5.81 -21.12 -6.54
CA LYS A 5 -5.26 -21.25 -7.89
C LYS A 5 -4.02 -20.37 -8.03
N LYS A 6 -2.86 -21.01 -8.10
CA LYS A 6 -1.59 -20.36 -8.47
C LYS A 6 -1.77 -19.66 -9.81
N ASN A 7 -1.31 -18.41 -9.92
CA ASN A 7 -1.45 -17.55 -11.10
C ASN A 7 -2.90 -17.24 -11.50
N SER A 8 -3.83 -17.19 -10.53
CA SER A 8 -5.20 -16.72 -10.76
C SER A 8 -5.27 -15.24 -11.17
N LEU A 9 -4.26 -14.43 -10.82
CA LEU A 9 -4.13 -13.04 -11.24
C LEU A 9 -3.16 -12.92 -12.43
N THR A 10 -3.60 -12.28 -13.51
CA THR A 10 -2.72 -11.94 -14.64
C THR A 10 -1.81 -10.77 -14.29
N LEU A 11 -0.68 -10.61 -14.98
CA LEU A 11 0.22 -9.47 -14.79
C LEU A 11 -0.52 -8.13 -14.92
N LYS A 12 -1.38 -8.00 -15.94
CA LYS A 12 -2.21 -6.79 -16.15
C LYS A 12 -3.16 -6.56 -14.97
N GLY A 13 -3.78 -7.63 -14.46
CA GLY A 13 -4.65 -7.56 -13.28
C GLY A 13 -3.89 -7.13 -12.03
N ALA A 14 -2.68 -7.65 -11.81
CA ALA A 14 -1.83 -7.28 -10.68
C ALA A 14 -1.40 -5.80 -10.75
N VAL A 15 -0.99 -5.32 -11.93
CA VAL A 15 -0.63 -3.92 -12.16
C VAL A 15 -1.85 -3.02 -11.93
N ALA A 16 -3.00 -3.36 -12.51
CA ALA A 16 -4.23 -2.58 -12.32
C ALA A 16 -4.66 -2.50 -10.85
N LEU A 17 -4.57 -3.61 -10.11
CA LEU A 17 -4.85 -3.65 -8.67
C LEU A 17 -3.90 -2.71 -7.91
N GLY A 18 -2.59 -2.84 -8.12
CA GLY A 18 -1.60 -2.02 -7.42
C GLY A 18 -1.77 -0.53 -7.71
N THR A 19 -1.85 -0.16 -8.99
CA THR A 19 -2.02 1.24 -9.40
C THR A 19 -3.36 1.81 -8.93
N GLY A 20 -4.45 1.03 -8.98
CA GLY A 20 -5.76 1.47 -8.52
C GLY A 20 -5.77 1.85 -7.03
N VAL A 21 -5.15 1.03 -6.17
CA VAL A 21 -5.02 1.33 -4.74
C VAL A 21 -4.15 2.57 -4.50
N MET A 22 -3.03 2.71 -5.23
CA MET A 22 -2.14 3.87 -5.08
C MET A 22 -2.80 5.18 -5.50
N ILE A 23 -3.60 5.18 -6.59
CA ILE A 23 -4.35 6.36 -7.02
C ILE A 23 -5.47 6.66 -6.02
N GLY A 24 -6.27 5.65 -5.64
CA GLY A 24 -7.37 5.80 -4.69
C GLY A 24 -6.92 6.39 -3.35
N ALA A 25 -5.98 5.73 -2.67
CA ALA A 25 -5.52 6.16 -1.36
C ALA A 25 -4.52 7.32 -1.42
N GLY A 26 -3.58 7.33 -2.36
CA GLY A 26 -2.53 8.34 -2.40
C GLY A 26 -3.02 9.66 -3.01
N ILE A 27 -3.52 9.60 -4.25
CA ILE A 27 -3.85 10.80 -5.04
C ILE A 27 -5.12 11.46 -4.49
N PHE A 28 -6.18 10.70 -4.22
CA PHE A 28 -7.43 11.33 -3.77
C PHE A 28 -7.44 11.72 -2.28
N ALA A 29 -6.79 10.94 -1.40
CA ALA A 29 -6.86 11.20 0.05
C ALA A 29 -5.79 12.16 0.57
N LEU A 30 -4.56 12.08 0.05
CA LEU A 30 -3.40 12.75 0.64
C LEU A 30 -2.76 13.83 -0.25
N LEU A 31 -2.96 13.77 -1.57
CA LEU A 31 -2.24 14.65 -2.50
C LEU A 31 -2.48 16.14 -2.23
N GLY A 32 -3.71 16.53 -1.91
CA GLY A 32 -4.05 17.92 -1.61
C GLY A 32 -3.28 18.44 -0.40
N GLN A 33 -3.21 17.67 0.68
CA GLN A 33 -2.46 18.03 1.90
C GLN A 33 -0.95 18.11 1.61
N VAL A 34 -0.43 17.16 0.83
CA VAL A 34 0.98 17.18 0.43
C VAL A 34 1.29 18.39 -0.46
N ALA A 35 0.40 18.76 -1.38
CA ALA A 35 0.55 19.93 -2.24
C ALA A 35 0.50 21.24 -1.43
N GLU A 36 -0.41 21.34 -0.46
CA GLU A 36 -0.51 22.49 0.45
C GLU A 36 0.78 22.67 1.26
N LEU A 37 1.34 21.58 1.81
CA LEU A 37 2.59 21.62 2.58
C LEU A 37 3.84 21.87 1.72
N SER A 38 3.84 21.36 0.49
CA SER A 38 4.99 21.41 -0.41
C SER A 38 5.06 22.68 -1.26
N GLY A 39 3.92 23.34 -1.49
CA GLY A 39 3.81 24.49 -2.39
C GLY A 39 4.42 24.20 -3.77
N THR A 40 5.25 25.12 -4.24
CA THR A 40 5.94 25.02 -5.55
C THR A 40 6.87 23.81 -5.66
N TRP A 41 7.33 23.23 -4.54
CA TRP A 41 8.23 22.08 -4.55
C TRP A 41 7.55 20.74 -4.79
N PHE A 42 6.21 20.73 -4.84
CA PHE A 42 5.40 19.52 -4.95
C PHE A 42 5.86 18.53 -6.05
N PRO A 43 6.15 18.94 -7.30
CA PRO A 43 6.60 17.99 -8.33
C PRO A 43 7.94 17.31 -7.99
N TYR A 44 8.87 18.05 -7.38
CA TYR A 44 10.19 17.53 -7.01
C TYR A 44 10.08 16.50 -5.88
N ILE A 45 9.26 16.79 -4.86
CA ILE A 45 9.02 15.87 -3.74
C ILE A 45 8.39 14.57 -4.25
N PHE A 46 7.49 14.65 -5.23
CA PHE A 46 6.88 13.46 -5.83
C PHE A 46 7.89 12.59 -6.57
N ILE A 47 8.82 13.20 -7.33
CA ILE A 47 9.92 12.49 -8.00
C ILE A 47 10.85 11.81 -6.98
N ILE A 48 11.21 12.52 -5.91
CA ILE A 48 12.03 11.96 -4.83
C ILE A 48 11.31 10.78 -4.17
N GLY A 49 10.01 10.92 -3.88
CA GLY A 49 9.18 9.84 -3.34
C GLY A 49 9.13 8.62 -4.27
N ALA A 50 9.03 8.83 -5.58
CA ALA A 50 9.06 7.76 -6.56
C ALA A 50 10.40 7.00 -6.57
N ILE A 51 11.52 7.71 -6.46
CA ILE A 51 12.86 7.10 -6.36
C ILE A 51 12.98 6.26 -5.09
N ILE A 52 12.56 6.79 -3.93
CA ILE A 52 12.60 6.08 -2.65
C ILE A 52 11.73 4.81 -2.72
N SER A 53 10.51 4.94 -3.23
CA SER A 53 9.59 3.82 -3.41
C SER A 53 10.17 2.76 -4.37
N GLY A 54 10.93 3.17 -5.39
CA GLY A 54 11.62 2.28 -6.31
C GLY A 54 12.62 1.34 -5.60
N PHE A 55 13.38 1.84 -4.63
CA PHE A 55 14.27 0.99 -3.82
C PHE A 55 13.50 -0.04 -2.98
N SER A 56 12.37 0.37 -2.40
CA SER A 56 11.48 -0.56 -1.68
C SER A 56 10.90 -1.62 -2.62
N ALA A 57 10.42 -1.21 -3.80
CA ALA A 57 9.85 -2.10 -4.80
C ALA A 57 10.88 -3.16 -5.26
N TYR A 58 12.12 -2.75 -5.53
CA TYR A 58 13.20 -3.68 -5.87
C TYR A 58 13.44 -4.73 -4.77
N SER A 59 13.47 -4.29 -3.51
CA SER A 59 13.64 -5.19 -2.36
C SER A 59 12.49 -6.20 -2.27
N TYR A 60 11.24 -5.73 -2.43
CA TYR A 60 10.06 -6.60 -2.44
C TYR A 60 10.06 -7.59 -3.60
N ILE A 61 10.47 -7.19 -4.80
CA ILE A 61 10.57 -8.08 -5.97
C ILE A 61 11.56 -9.21 -5.67
N LYS A 62 12.75 -8.89 -5.15
CA LYS A 62 13.79 -9.88 -4.87
C LYS A 62 13.34 -10.89 -3.80
N VAL A 63 12.74 -10.41 -2.71
CA VAL A 63 12.26 -11.27 -1.62
C VAL A 63 11.06 -12.12 -2.05
N SER A 64 10.10 -11.53 -2.78
CA SER A 64 8.89 -12.23 -3.22
C SER A 64 9.19 -13.32 -4.25
N ASN A 65 10.20 -13.11 -5.10
CA ASN A 65 10.68 -14.13 -6.03
C ASN A 65 11.38 -15.30 -5.32
N ALA A 66 12.14 -15.01 -4.26
CA ALA A 66 12.81 -16.03 -3.46
C ALA A 66 11.83 -16.83 -2.58
N TYR A 67 10.78 -16.17 -2.07
CA TYR A 67 9.81 -16.73 -1.14
C TYR A 67 8.37 -16.47 -1.59
N PRO A 68 7.89 -17.11 -2.68
CA PRO A 68 6.54 -16.90 -3.19
C PRO A 68 5.51 -17.42 -2.18
N SER A 69 4.67 -16.52 -1.68
CA SER A 69 3.65 -16.84 -0.68
C SER A 69 2.48 -15.86 -0.78
N ALA A 70 1.28 -16.33 -0.42
CA ALA A 70 0.09 -15.50 -0.26
C ALA A 70 0.05 -14.76 1.11
N GLY A 71 1.03 -14.99 1.99
CA GLY A 71 1.08 -14.41 3.34
C GLY A 71 1.56 -12.96 3.41
N GLY A 72 1.84 -12.32 2.28
CA GLY A 72 2.21 -10.90 2.22
C GLY A 72 3.45 -10.54 3.04
N ILE A 73 3.45 -9.32 3.60
CA ILE A 73 4.61 -8.77 4.32
C ILE A 73 4.84 -9.49 5.68
N ALA A 74 3.78 -10.02 6.30
CA ALA A 74 3.92 -10.85 7.51
C ALA A 74 4.79 -12.10 7.25
N MET A 75 4.71 -12.69 6.05
CA MET A 75 5.59 -13.78 5.66
C MET A 75 7.05 -13.32 5.53
N ILE A 76 7.27 -12.10 5.02
CA ILE A 76 8.62 -11.51 4.93
C ILE A 76 9.21 -11.33 6.32
N LEU A 77 8.44 -10.79 7.26
CA LEU A 77 8.83 -10.66 8.67
C LEU A 77 9.13 -12.03 9.29
N MET A 78 8.28 -13.02 9.09
CA MET A 78 8.51 -14.38 9.59
C MET A 78 9.74 -15.03 8.97
N LYS A 79 10.07 -14.73 7.71
CA LYS A 79 11.29 -15.24 7.07
C LYS A 79 12.55 -14.54 7.57
N ALA A 80 12.46 -13.24 7.89
CA ALA A 80 13.58 -12.45 8.40
C ALA A 80 13.87 -12.71 9.89
N TYR A 81 12.84 -12.79 10.73
CA TYR A 81 12.96 -12.83 12.19
C TYR A 81 12.48 -14.14 12.84
N GLY A 82 12.00 -15.10 12.05
CA GLY A 82 11.53 -16.40 12.54
C GLY A 82 10.22 -16.34 13.32
N LYS A 83 9.88 -17.43 14.02
CA LYS A 83 8.67 -17.53 14.87
C LYS A 83 8.94 -16.88 16.23
N THR A 84 9.04 -15.57 16.24
CA THR A 84 9.33 -14.77 17.44
C THR A 84 8.15 -13.88 17.81
N THR A 85 8.04 -13.51 19.09
CA THR A 85 7.03 -12.56 19.58
C THR A 85 7.11 -11.22 18.85
N LEU A 86 8.32 -10.79 18.49
CA LEU A 86 8.55 -9.58 17.70
C LEU A 86 7.90 -9.65 16.32
N THR A 87 8.01 -10.80 15.64
CA THR A 87 7.36 -11.02 14.33
C THR A 87 5.84 -10.93 14.44
N ALA A 88 5.27 -11.55 15.48
CA ALA A 88 3.83 -11.49 15.73
C ALA A 88 3.38 -10.05 16.02
N ALA A 89 4.08 -9.34 16.91
CA ALA A 89 3.78 -7.95 17.24
C ALA A 89 3.88 -7.03 16.02
N ALA A 90 4.96 -7.15 15.23
CA ALA A 90 5.12 -6.38 14.00
C ALA A 90 4.01 -6.68 12.97
N SER A 91 3.60 -7.94 12.83
CA SER A 91 2.51 -8.32 11.93
C SER A 91 1.17 -7.74 12.38
N VAL A 92 0.90 -7.67 13.68
CA VAL A 92 -0.30 -7.03 14.24
C VAL A 92 -0.25 -5.51 14.02
N LEU A 93 0.90 -4.87 14.25
CA LEU A 93 1.08 -3.44 13.96
C LEU A 93 0.83 -3.11 12.49
N MET A 94 1.25 -3.99 11.58
CA MET A 94 0.93 -3.86 10.17
C MET A 94 -0.57 -3.96 9.88
N ALA A 95 -1.28 -4.90 10.51
CA ALA A 95 -2.72 -5.02 10.36
C ALA A 95 -3.43 -3.75 10.87
N LEU A 96 -2.99 -3.18 12.00
CA LEU A 96 -3.50 -1.91 12.51
C LEU A 96 -3.22 -0.75 11.56
N SER A 97 -2.01 -0.69 10.97
CA SER A 97 -1.68 0.31 9.96
C SER A 97 -2.59 0.24 8.73
N MET A 98 -2.95 -0.97 8.29
CA MET A 98 -3.91 -1.15 7.19
C MET A 98 -5.31 -0.64 7.57
N ILE A 99 -5.80 -0.92 8.77
CA ILE A 99 -7.10 -0.42 9.25
C ILE A 99 -7.15 1.12 9.24
N ILE A 100 -6.07 1.77 9.68
CA ILE A 100 -5.97 3.24 9.65
C ILE A 100 -6.00 3.75 8.20
N ASN A 101 -5.29 3.08 7.30
CA ASN A 101 -5.27 3.46 5.88
C ASN A 101 -6.66 3.33 5.23
N GLU A 102 -7.38 2.23 5.48
CA GLU A 102 -8.74 2.04 4.96
C GLU A 102 -9.72 3.08 5.55
N SER A 103 -9.53 3.46 6.81
CA SER A 103 -10.33 4.51 7.46
C SER A 103 -10.11 5.89 6.80
N LEU A 104 -8.87 6.20 6.41
CA LEU A 104 -8.54 7.42 5.67
C LEU A 104 -9.20 7.44 4.28
N VAL A 105 -9.18 6.31 3.58
CA VAL A 105 -9.85 6.17 2.27
C VAL A 105 -11.36 6.34 2.42
N ALA A 106 -11.98 5.70 3.43
CA ALA A 106 -13.39 5.84 3.72
C ALA A 106 -13.79 7.29 4.04
N ARG A 107 -12.99 8.00 4.85
CA ARG A 107 -13.21 9.43 5.14
C ARG A 107 -13.16 10.26 3.86
N THR A 108 -12.16 10.02 3.02
CA THR A 108 -11.97 10.74 1.74
C THR A 108 -13.15 10.52 0.81
N PHE A 109 -13.59 9.27 0.66
CA PHE A 109 -14.77 8.92 -0.11
C PHE A 109 -16.02 9.65 0.41
N GLY A 110 -16.21 9.68 1.74
CA GLY A 110 -17.29 10.43 2.38
C GLY A 110 -17.26 11.91 2.02
N SER A 111 -16.10 12.56 2.15
CA SER A 111 -15.94 13.98 1.82
C SER A 111 -16.26 14.29 0.35
N TYR A 112 -15.77 13.49 -0.60
CA TYR A 112 -16.10 13.69 -2.03
C TYR A 112 -17.56 13.39 -2.34
N SER A 113 -18.16 12.42 -1.66
CA SER A 113 -19.58 12.07 -1.86
C SER A 113 -20.50 13.18 -1.36
N MET A 114 -20.18 13.82 -0.23
CA MET A 114 -21.00 14.92 0.30
C MET A 114 -20.97 16.16 -0.60
N GLN A 115 -19.83 16.45 -1.23
CA GLN A 115 -19.73 17.51 -2.25
C GLN A 115 -20.70 17.34 -3.42
N LEU A 116 -21.08 16.10 -3.77
CA LEU A 116 -22.07 15.85 -4.83
C LEU A 116 -23.48 16.35 -4.45
N PHE A 117 -23.75 16.46 -3.15
CA PHE A 117 -25.05 16.87 -2.60
C PHE A 117 -25.02 18.29 -2.03
N ASP A 118 -23.95 19.07 -2.26
CA ASP A 118 -23.72 20.41 -1.69
C ASP A 118 -23.85 20.46 -0.15
N VAL A 119 -23.43 19.39 0.55
CA VAL A 119 -23.37 19.31 2.02
C VAL A 119 -21.94 19.14 2.51
#